data_AF-A0A2L2YXW9-F1
#
_entry.id   AF-A0A2L2YXW9-F1
#
_cell.length_a   1.000
_cell.length_b   1.000
_cell.length_c   1.000
_cell.angle_alpha   90.00
_cell.angle_beta   90.00
_cell.angle_gamma   90.00
#
_symmetry.space_group_name_H-M   'P 1'
#
loop_
_entity.id
_entity.type
_entity.pdbx_description
1 polymer ?
#
loop_
_entity_poly.entity_id
_entity_poly.type
_entity_poly.pdbx_seq_one_letter_code
_entity_poly.pdbx_strand_id
1 'polypeptide(L)'
;RLTILACANASGNHKMKLTVIGKSAKPRALKNITKEALPVHYPNQKSAWMNREIFKQWFLEHFVPETRKALRKKNLPCKAILFLDNAPSHPLKHVEQQTEATPLDVLLLKR
;
A
#
# COMPACT_ATOMS: atom_id res chain seq x y z
N ARG A 1 -12.47 5.55 15.34
CA ARG A 1 -11.15 5.79 14.71
C ARG A 1 -11.10 5.02 13.39
N LEU A 2 -10.57 5.70 12.39
CA LEU A 2 -10.34 5.20 11.04
C LEU A 2 -8.93 5.68 10.67
N THR A 3 -8.12 4.82 10.04
CA THR A 3 -6.82 5.22 9.49
C THR A 3 -6.88 5.08 7.97
N ILE A 4 -6.33 6.05 7.25
CA ILE A 4 -6.27 6.03 5.79
C ILE A 4 -4.79 6.02 5.41
N LEU A 5 -4.37 5.02 4.63
CA LEU A 5 -3.11 5.04 3.90
C LEU A 5 -3.42 5.52 2.48
N ALA A 6 -2.75 6.60 2.11
CA ALA A 6 -2.74 7.16 0.76
C ALA A 6 -1.32 7.11 0.21
N CYS A 7 -1.18 6.80 -1.08
CA CYS A 7 0.11 6.78 -1.76
C CYS A 7 -0.06 7.38 -3.16
N ALA A 8 0.87 8.25 -3.53
CA ALA A 8 0.94 8.85 -4.85
C ALA A 8 2.41 9.07 -5.22
N ASN A 9 2.68 9.21 -6.52
CA ASN A 9 4.01 9.64 -6.95
C ASN A 9 4.24 11.14 -6.67
N ALA A 10 5.49 11.58 -6.77
CA ALA A 10 5.89 12.95 -6.45
C ALA A 10 5.13 14.04 -7.22
N SER A 11 4.74 13.77 -8.47
CA SER A 11 3.95 14.72 -9.28
C SER A 11 2.44 14.65 -9.04
N GLY A 12 1.96 13.68 -8.25
CA GLY A 12 0.54 13.47 -7.97
C GLY A 12 -0.31 12.96 -9.13
N ASN A 13 0.30 12.68 -10.30
CA ASN A 13 -0.40 12.20 -11.49
C ASN A 13 -0.70 10.69 -11.48
N HIS A 14 -0.09 9.96 -10.55
CA HIS A 14 -0.38 8.56 -10.28
C HIS A 14 -0.74 8.43 -8.80
N LYS A 15 -2.03 8.23 -8.53
CA LYS A 15 -2.58 8.02 -7.20
C LYS A 15 -3.02 6.57 -7.08
N MET A 16 -2.59 5.90 -6.02
CA MET A 16 -2.99 4.54 -5.72
C MET A 16 -4.37 4.48 -5.10
N LYS A 17 -5.01 3.31 -5.18
CA LYS A 17 -6.26 3.03 -4.45
C LYS A 17 -6.02 3.19 -2.94
N LEU A 18 -6.93 3.86 -2.24
CA LEU A 18 -6.80 4.09 -0.81
C LEU A 18 -6.92 2.78 -0.02
N THR A 19 -6.19 2.69 1.09
CA THR A 19 -6.38 1.64 2.09
C THR A 19 -6.98 2.25 3.34
N VAL A 20 -8.16 1.77 3.73
CA VAL A 20 -8.93 2.27 4.86
C VAL A 20 -8.96 1.21 5.96
N ILE A 21 -8.36 1.52 7.11
CA ILE A 21 -8.27 0.62 8.25
C ILE A 21 -9.31 0.98 9.29
N GLY A 22 -10.26 0.09 9.50
CA GLY A 22 -11.25 0.19 10.59
C GLY A 22 -11.06 -0.87 11.67
N LYS A 23 -11.88 -0.76 12.73
CA LYS A 23 -11.86 -1.72 13.84
C LYS A 23 -12.50 -3.06 13.48
N SER A 24 -13.70 -2.99 12.91
CA SER A 24 -14.48 -4.17 12.53
C SER A 24 -14.10 -4.62 11.13
N ALA A 25 -13.96 -5.93 10.95
CA ALA A 25 -13.83 -6.59 9.64
C ALA A 25 -15.04 -6.35 8.74
N LYS A 26 -16.24 -6.19 9.34
CA LYS A 26 -17.48 -5.86 8.64
C LYS A 26 -18.26 -4.80 9.45
N PRO A 27 -18.02 -3.51 9.20
CA PRO A 27 -18.76 -2.44 9.86
C PRO A 27 -20.26 -2.54 9.56
N ARG A 28 -21.11 -2.19 10.53
CA ARG A 28 -22.57 -2.15 10.33
C ARG A 28 -22.97 -1.24 9.16
N ALA A 29 -22.23 -0.15 8.94
CA ALA A 29 -22.44 0.76 7.81
C ALA A 29 -22.20 0.12 6.43
N LEU A 30 -21.42 -0.97 6.36
CA LEU A 30 -21.07 -1.68 5.12
C LEU A 30 -21.72 -3.08 5.05
N LYS A 31 -22.78 -3.34 5.83
CA LYS A 31 -23.33 -4.70 6.02
C LYS A 31 -23.76 -5.41 4.72
N ASN A 32 -24.22 -4.64 3.73
CA ASN A 32 -24.77 -5.12 2.47
C ASN A 32 -23.82 -4.90 1.28
N ILE A 33 -22.58 -4.50 1.53
CA ILE A 33 -21.58 -4.23 0.50
C ILE A 33 -20.50 -5.31 0.61
N THR A 34 -20.19 -5.97 -0.51
CA THR A 34 -19.08 -6.94 -0.57
C THR A 34 -17.74 -6.20 -0.51
N LYS A 35 -16.68 -6.85 0.00
CA LYS A 35 -15.36 -6.18 0.12
C LYS A 35 -14.81 -5.78 -1.24
N GLU A 36 -15.11 -6.58 -2.26
CA GLU A 36 -14.69 -6.43 -3.65
C GLU A 36 -15.38 -5.24 -4.32
N ALA A 37 -16.62 -4.94 -3.92
CA ALA A 37 -17.37 -3.77 -4.39
C ALA A 37 -16.87 -2.45 -3.79
N LEU A 38 -15.99 -2.48 -2.78
CA LEU A 38 -15.47 -1.26 -2.17
C LEU A 38 -14.47 -0.55 -3.10
N PRO A 39 -14.58 0.78 -3.26
CA PRO A 39 -13.61 1.58 -4.00
C PRO A 39 -12.28 1.76 -3.23
N VAL A 40 -12.10 1.08 -2.10
CA VAL A 40 -10.91 1.10 -1.24
C VAL A 40 -10.51 -0.32 -0.83
N HIS A 41 -9.25 -0.52 -0.44
CA HIS A 41 -8.85 -1.70 0.30
C HIS A 41 -9.29 -1.53 1.77
N TYR A 42 -9.90 -2.55 2.35
CA TYR A 42 -10.46 -2.46 3.71
C TYR A 42 -9.94 -3.58 4.64
N PRO A 43 -8.68 -3.47 5.12
CA PRO A 43 -8.20 -4.32 6.21
C PRO A 43 -8.78 -3.84 7.56
N ASN A 44 -8.84 -4.74 8.54
CA ASN A 44 -9.28 -4.40 9.89
C ASN A 44 -8.19 -4.64 10.93
N GLN A 45 -8.15 -3.78 11.95
CA GLN A 45 -7.24 -3.88 13.08
C GLN A 45 -7.95 -3.36 14.33
N LYS A 46 -7.81 -4.04 15.49
CA LYS A 46 -8.60 -3.73 16.71
C LYS A 46 -8.51 -2.26 17.17
N SER A 47 -7.35 -1.63 17.00
CA SER A 47 -7.11 -0.21 17.31
C SER A 47 -7.42 0.73 16.13
N ALA A 48 -7.70 0.18 14.95
CA ALA A 48 -7.81 0.84 13.66
C ALA A 48 -6.54 1.61 13.26
N TRP A 49 -5.35 1.08 13.59
CA TRP A 49 -4.05 1.68 13.26
C TRP A 49 -3.33 0.85 12.19
N MET A 50 -2.34 1.46 11.55
CA MET A 50 -1.36 0.73 10.76
C MET A 50 -0.58 -0.24 11.65
N ASN A 51 -0.32 -1.44 11.17
CA ASN A 51 0.61 -2.38 11.78
C ASN A 51 1.55 -2.96 10.69
N ARG A 52 2.56 -3.73 11.09
CA ARG A 52 3.55 -4.31 10.17
C ARG A 52 2.93 -5.24 9.14
N GLU A 53 1.92 -5.99 9.54
CA GLU A 53 1.24 -6.97 8.69
C GLU A 53 0.43 -6.29 7.58
N ILE A 54 -0.41 -5.32 7.94
CA ILE A 54 -1.19 -4.54 6.97
C ILE A 54 -0.26 -3.77 6.04
N PHE A 55 0.82 -3.17 6.55
CA PHE A 55 1.80 -2.50 5.71
C PHE A 55 2.47 -3.47 4.74
N LYS A 56 2.94 -4.63 5.22
CA LYS A 56 3.59 -5.65 4.39
C LYS A 56 2.65 -6.15 3.30
N GLN A 57 1.39 -6.44 3.64
CA GLN A 57 0.38 -6.88 2.70
C GLN A 57 0.11 -5.80 1.64
N TRP A 58 -0.14 -4.54 2.07
CA TRP A 58 -0.33 -3.43 1.15
C TRP A 58 0.88 -3.24 0.22
N PHE A 59 2.10 -3.36 0.75
CA PHE A 59 3.32 -3.21 -0.03
C PHE A 59 3.43 -4.28 -1.13
N LEU A 60 3.25 -5.54 -0.76
CA LEU A 60 3.36 -6.69 -1.66
C LEU A 60 2.22 -6.77 -2.68
N GLU A 61 0.98 -6.61 -2.22
CA GLU A 61 -0.22 -6.89 -3.02
C GLU A 61 -0.71 -5.68 -3.80
N HIS A 62 -0.32 -4.46 -3.41
CA HIS A 62 -0.82 -3.24 -4.03
C HIS A 62 0.32 -2.35 -4.54
N PHE A 63 1.28 -1.96 -3.69
CA PHE A 63 2.35 -1.05 -4.08
C PHE A 63 3.24 -1.60 -5.20
N VAL A 64 3.81 -2.80 -5.02
CA VAL A 64 4.71 -3.42 -6.00
C VAL A 64 4.03 -3.62 -7.37
N PRO A 65 2.86 -4.28 -7.48
CA PRO A 65 2.24 -4.54 -8.78
C PRO A 65 1.75 -3.26 -9.48
N GLU A 66 1.14 -2.32 -8.75
CA GLU A 66 0.67 -1.06 -9.36
C GLU A 66 1.84 -0.20 -9.84
N THR A 67 2.89 -0.05 -9.04
CA THR A 67 4.08 0.73 -9.40
C THR A 67 4.77 0.13 -10.61
N ARG A 68 4.94 -1.20 -10.65
CA ARG A 68 5.51 -1.90 -11.81
C ARG A 68 4.67 -1.68 -13.07
N LYS A 69 3.35 -1.79 -12.97
CA LYS A 69 2.44 -1.52 -14.09
C LYS A 69 2.55 -0.08 -14.58
N ALA A 70 2.63 0.89 -13.67
CA ALA A 70 2.76 2.30 -13.99
C ALA A 70 4.10 2.64 -14.66
N LEU A 71 5.20 2.06 -14.19
CA LEU A 71 6.54 2.25 -14.77
C LEU A 71 6.64 1.62 -16.17
N ARG A 72 6.15 0.38 -16.33
CA ARG A 72 6.09 -0.32 -17.63
C ARG A 72 5.27 0.45 -18.66
N LYS A 73 4.10 0.98 -18.28
CA LYS A 73 3.28 1.80 -19.17
C LYS A 73 4.00 3.05 -19.69
N LYS A 74 4.99 3.54 -18.93
CA LYS A 74 5.82 4.70 -19.28
C LYS A 74 7.18 4.33 -19.89
N ASN A 75 7.44 3.04 -20.15
CA ASN A 75 8.74 2.53 -20.59
C ASN A 75 9.91 2.95 -19.68
N LEU A 76 9.66 3.04 -18.37
CA LEU A 76 10.67 3.40 -17.38
C LEU A 76 11.29 2.14 -16.73
N PRO A 77 12.54 2.22 -16.24
CA PRO A 77 13.13 1.15 -15.42
C PRO A 77 12.23 0.82 -14.21
N CYS A 78 12.19 -0.47 -13.82
CA CYS A 78 11.46 -0.93 -12.63
C CYS A 78 12.22 -0.57 -11.34
N LYS A 79 12.38 0.73 -11.10
CA LYS A 79 13.00 1.32 -9.91
C LYS A 79 12.06 2.35 -9.30
N ALA A 80 11.91 2.32 -7.98
CA ALA A 80 11.06 3.26 -7.26
C ALA A 80 11.68 3.66 -5.92
N ILE A 81 11.35 4.88 -5.48
CA ILE A 81 11.64 5.35 -4.12
C ILE A 81 10.30 5.50 -3.41
N LEU A 82 10.14 4.82 -2.27
CA LEU A 82 8.97 4.97 -1.41
C LEU A 82 9.36 5.78 -0.18
N PHE A 83 8.79 6.98 -0.06
CA PHE A 83 8.95 7.86 1.10
C PHE A 83 7.96 7.48 2.19
N LEU A 84 8.46 7.25 3.40
CA LEU A 84 7.71 6.84 4.57
C LEU A 84 8.04 7.75 5.77
N ASP A 85 7.12 7.81 6.73
CA ASP A 85 7.45 8.33 8.06
C ASP A 85 8.21 7.26 8.89
N ASN A 86 8.80 7.70 10.01
CA ASN A 86 9.49 6.81 10.94
C ASN A 86 8.54 6.07 11.88
N ALA A 87 7.53 5.39 11.31
CA ALA A 87 6.59 4.58 12.10
C ALA A 87 7.16 3.18 12.40
N PRO A 88 6.91 2.61 13.60
CA PRO A 88 7.30 1.24 13.96
C PRO A 88 6.67 0.14 13.10
N SER A 89 5.59 0.47 12.37
CA SER A 89 4.92 -0.39 11.40
C SER A 89 5.71 -0.60 10.11
N HIS A 90 6.71 0.24 9.84
CA HIS A 90 7.49 0.19 8.61
C HIS A 90 8.76 -0.65 8.79
N PRO A 91 9.17 -1.45 7.78
CA PRO A 91 10.41 -2.23 7.83
C PRO A 91 11.62 -1.31 8.04
N LEU A 92 12.70 -1.85 8.63
CA LEU A 92 13.83 -1.03 9.09
C LEU A 92 14.69 -0.51 7.93
N LYS A 93 14.98 -1.31 6.89
CA LYS A 93 15.74 -0.90 5.68
C LYS A 93 15.35 -1.77 4.46
N HIS A 94 15.76 -1.32 3.27
CA HIS A 94 15.72 -1.91 1.91
C HIS A 94 14.95 -3.24 1.79
N VAL A 95 13.93 -3.28 0.93
CA VAL A 95 13.21 -4.52 0.66
C VAL A 95 13.35 -4.84 -0.82
N GLU A 96 14.33 -5.68 -1.14
CA GLU A 96 14.42 -6.32 -2.45
C GLU A 96 13.38 -7.43 -2.50
N GLN A 97 12.25 -7.19 -3.16
CA GLN A 97 11.23 -8.23 -3.34
C GLN A 97 11.33 -8.81 -4.75
N GLN A 98 11.94 -9.99 -4.80
CA GLN A 98 12.00 -10.82 -5.99
C GLN A 98 10.61 -11.42 -6.25
N THR A 99 9.96 -11.02 -7.34
CA THR A 99 8.85 -11.77 -7.94
C THR A 99 9.18 -12.05 -9.41
N GLU A 100 8.94 -13.31 -9.80
CA GLU A 100 9.55 -14.13 -10.87
C GLU A 100 9.53 -13.63 -12.34
N ALA A 101 9.41 -12.34 -12.64
CA ALA A 101 9.53 -11.89 -14.04
C ALA A 101 10.30 -10.58 -14.27
N THR A 102 10.71 -9.88 -13.21
CA THR A 102 11.66 -8.73 -13.16
C THR A 102 11.44 -8.06 -11.80
N PRO A 103 12.45 -7.96 -10.92
CA PRO A 103 12.27 -7.35 -9.61
C PRO A 103 11.97 -5.85 -9.75
N LEU A 104 11.02 -5.35 -8.95
CA LEU A 104 10.91 -3.91 -8.69
C LEU A 104 11.92 -3.59 -7.60
N ASP A 105 12.93 -2.80 -7.94
CA ASP A 105 13.91 -2.32 -6.98
C ASP A 105 13.33 -1.11 -6.24
N VAL A 106 13.12 -1.25 -4.93
CA VAL A 106 12.46 -0.23 -4.10
C VAL A 106 13.38 0.23 -2.97
N LEU A 107 13.82 1.48 -3.06
CA LEU A 107 14.48 2.15 -1.96
C LEU A 107 13.44 2.74 -1.01
N LEU A 108 13.49 2.33 0.27
CA LEU A 108 12.67 2.91 1.32
C LEU A 108 13.40 4.06 1.99
N LEU A 109 12.87 5.28 1.85
CA LEU A 109 13.37 6.47 2.54
C LEU A 109 12.45 6.82 3.69
N LYS A 110 12.99 6.88 4.91
CA LYS A 110 12.27 7.33 6.10
C LYS A 110 12.68 8.76 6.45
N ARG A 111 11.72 9.57 6.87
CA ARG A 111 11.96 10.87 7.51
C ARG A 111 12.50 10.72 8.92
#